data_AF-A0A9D5PDV0-F1
#
_entry.id   AF-A0A9D5PDV0-F1
#
_cell.length_a   1.000
_cell.length_b   1.000
_cell.length_c   1.000
_cell.angle_alpha   90.00
_cell.angle_beta   90.00
_cell.angle_gamma   90.00
#
_symmetry.space_group_name_H-M   'P 1'
#
loop_
_entity.id
_entity.type
_entity.pdbx_description
1 polymer ?
#
loop_
_entity_poly.entity_id
_entity_poly.type
_entity_poly.pdbx_seq_one_letter_code
_entity_poly.pdbx_strand_id
1 'polypeptide(L)'
;MFEKFRRTVMEKLVWIGLLLLSVWLVPAADLVTDAGKKYENVEIRKIAAGCVQIRHKGGEATIALEELPENFIAALSIRQRYALQSLVDIKMPDGKVYYKTSIKSLGSGFVFITHLHGNDKIPFKDLPRKYLATFTRRQLEAVNKVPEKKKASAAAAPADSKNAAATPASAAVQDEKTADGRKIYTGPRGGKYYINDAGRKVYLRKNK
;
A
#
# COMPACT_ATOMS: atom_id res chain seq x y z
N MET A 1 49.18 45.06 -2.47
CA MET A 1 47.90 44.78 -3.17
C MET A 1 47.27 43.45 -2.75
N PHE A 2 48.06 42.41 -2.42
CA PHE A 2 47.58 41.09 -1.99
C PHE A 2 46.85 41.04 -0.62
N GLU A 3 47.19 41.91 0.33
CA GLU A 3 46.56 41.89 1.67
C GLU A 3 45.11 42.38 1.68
N LYS A 4 44.74 43.32 0.81
CA LYS A 4 43.34 43.79 0.70
C LYS A 4 42.41 42.67 0.23
N PHE A 5 42.88 41.77 -0.64
CA PHE A 5 42.08 40.67 -1.16
C PHE A 5 41.77 39.61 -0.10
N ARG A 6 42.72 39.33 0.82
CA ARG A 6 42.53 38.35 1.91
C ARG A 6 41.48 38.79 2.93
N ARG A 7 41.39 40.09 3.24
CA ARG A 7 40.38 40.62 4.17
C ARG A 7 38.96 40.48 3.61
N THR A 8 38.75 40.80 2.34
CA THR A 8 37.40 40.74 1.73
C THR A 8 36.88 39.32 1.59
N VAL A 9 37.75 38.34 1.37
CA VAL A 9 37.37 36.92 1.27
C VAL A 9 37.07 36.33 2.66
N MET A 10 37.84 36.70 3.68
CA MET A 10 37.60 36.27 5.06
C MET A 10 36.29 36.82 5.63
N GLU A 11 35.96 38.11 5.42
CA GLU A 11 34.68 38.68 5.88
C GLU A 11 33.49 37.98 5.22
N LYS A 12 33.57 37.69 3.91
CA LYS A 12 32.48 36.98 3.22
C LYS A 12 32.33 35.53 3.69
N LEU A 13 33.41 34.84 4.03
CA LEU A 13 33.36 33.48 4.58
C LEU A 13 32.80 33.44 6.01
N VAL A 14 33.10 34.43 6.85
CA VAL A 14 32.53 34.55 8.20
C VAL A 14 31.03 34.81 8.14
N TRP A 15 30.56 35.67 7.23
CA TRP A 15 29.14 35.93 7.04
C TRP A 15 28.38 34.72 6.47
N ILE A 16 28.99 33.94 5.58
CA ILE A 16 28.39 32.69 5.07
C ILE A 16 28.35 31.61 6.18
N GLY A 17 29.37 31.53 7.03
CA GLY A 17 29.38 30.67 8.21
C GLY A 17 28.29 31.06 9.23
N LEU A 18 28.05 32.36 9.43
CA LEU A 18 27.02 32.86 10.36
C LEU A 18 25.59 32.64 9.81
N LEU A 19 25.41 32.68 8.49
CA LEU A 19 24.13 32.39 7.82
C LEU A 19 23.79 30.89 7.78
N LEU A 20 24.79 30.01 7.91
CA LEU A 20 24.58 28.57 8.04
C LEU A 20 24.39 28.11 9.49
N LEU A 21 24.76 28.95 10.48
CA LEU A 21 24.57 28.68 11.90
C LEU A 21 23.26 29.25 12.47
N SER A 22 22.41 29.87 11.65
CA SER A 22 20.99 30.06 11.97
C SER A 22 20.22 28.80 11.59
N VAL A 23 20.65 27.64 12.11
CA VAL A 23 19.81 26.44 12.11
C VAL A 23 18.65 26.77 13.03
N TRP A 24 17.51 27.03 12.39
CA TRP A 24 16.27 27.46 13.01
C TRP A 24 15.94 26.55 14.20
N LEU A 25 16.04 27.10 15.40
CA LEU A 25 15.47 26.52 16.61
C LEU A 25 13.95 26.65 16.47
N VAL A 26 13.34 25.75 15.69
CA VAL A 26 11.89 25.68 15.56
C VAL A 26 11.36 25.37 16.97
N PRO A 27 10.49 26.22 17.54
CA PRO A 27 9.95 25.96 18.87
C PRO A 27 9.31 24.59 18.87
N ALA A 28 9.82 23.73 19.74
CA ALA A 28 9.38 22.35 19.81
C ALA A 28 7.92 22.36 20.27
N ALA A 29 7.02 21.90 19.40
CA ALA A 29 5.59 21.90 19.68
C ALA A 29 5.23 20.67 20.52
N ASP A 30 4.27 20.82 21.42
CA ASP A 30 3.66 19.67 22.09
C ASP A 30 2.71 18.96 21.13
N LEU A 31 2.72 17.63 21.17
CA LEU A 31 1.87 16.76 20.36
C LEU A 31 0.93 15.99 21.27
N VAL A 32 -0.37 16.07 20.99
CA VAL A 32 -1.39 15.21 21.61
C VAL A 32 -1.99 14.36 20.51
N THR A 33 -1.71 13.06 20.54
CA THR A 33 -2.29 12.09 19.58
C THR A 33 -3.80 11.95 19.78
N ASP A 34 -4.49 11.45 18.77
CA ASP A 34 -5.93 11.16 18.86
C ASP A 34 -6.24 10.07 19.91
N ALA A 35 -5.26 9.22 20.22
CA ALA A 35 -5.32 8.26 21.33
C ALA A 35 -5.13 8.90 22.72
N GLY A 36 -4.94 10.22 22.80
CA GLY A 36 -4.74 10.96 24.05
C GLY A 36 -3.32 10.92 24.61
N LYS A 37 -2.36 10.26 23.94
CA LYS A 37 -0.94 10.29 24.35
C LYS A 37 -0.35 11.67 24.08
N LYS A 38 0.32 12.23 25.09
CA LYS A 38 0.97 13.54 25.02
C LYS A 38 2.48 13.38 24.91
N TYR A 39 3.10 14.17 24.04
CA TYR A 39 4.53 14.25 23.84
C TYR A 39 4.96 15.73 23.91
N GLU A 40 5.89 16.04 24.80
CA GLU A 40 6.40 17.42 25.00
C GLU A 40 7.66 17.67 24.17
N ASN A 41 7.80 18.88 23.64
CA ASN A 41 8.96 19.32 22.85
C ASN A 41 9.28 18.37 21.68
N VAL A 42 8.32 18.18 20.78
CA VAL A 42 8.43 17.21 19.70
C VAL A 42 9.26 17.75 18.54
N GLU A 43 10.28 16.99 18.17
CA GLU A 43 11.08 17.15 16.95
C GLU A 43 10.88 15.95 16.02
N ILE A 44 10.55 16.21 14.75
CA ILE A 44 10.49 15.13 13.75
C ILE A 44 11.89 14.78 13.28
N ARG A 45 12.28 13.52 13.49
CA ARG A 45 13.58 12.98 13.05
C ARG A 45 13.49 12.37 11.67
N LYS A 46 12.47 11.53 11.45
CA LYS A 46 12.32 10.77 10.20
C LYS A 46 10.85 10.54 9.91
N ILE A 47 10.48 10.71 8.65
CA ILE A 47 9.18 10.32 8.13
C ILE A 47 9.40 9.03 7.33
N ALA A 48 8.78 7.95 7.78
CA ALA A 48 8.81 6.66 7.11
C ALA A 48 7.40 6.32 6.59
N ALA A 49 7.30 5.24 5.83
CA ALA A 49 6.02 4.84 5.28
C ALA A 49 5.06 4.49 6.43
N GLY A 50 4.03 5.32 6.63
CA GLY A 50 2.96 5.13 7.62
C GLY A 50 3.29 5.52 9.05
N CYS A 51 4.52 5.96 9.37
CA CYS A 51 4.87 6.42 10.70
C CYS A 51 5.84 7.61 10.69
N VAL A 52 5.80 8.38 11.76
CA VAL A 52 6.74 9.47 12.03
C VAL A 52 7.54 9.12 13.26
N GLN A 53 8.87 9.12 13.11
CA GLN A 53 9.79 9.05 14.24
C GLN A 53 9.99 10.45 14.78
N ILE A 54 9.67 10.59 16.05
CA ILE A 54 9.81 11.83 16.79
C ILE A 54 10.83 11.66 17.91
N ARG A 55 11.51 12.75 18.24
CA ARG A 55 12.24 12.92 19.49
C ARG A 55 11.41 13.87 20.35
N HIS A 56 11.26 13.53 21.62
CA HIS A 56 10.53 14.32 22.60
C HIS A 56 11.31 14.32 23.92
N LYS A 57 10.84 15.06 24.92
CA LYS A 57 11.49 15.14 26.24
C LYS A 57 11.73 13.78 26.91
N GLY A 58 10.88 12.79 26.63
CA GLY A 58 10.96 11.43 27.18
C GLY A 58 11.78 10.44 26.34
N GLY A 59 12.39 10.86 25.23
CA GLY A 59 13.18 9.99 24.36
C GLY A 59 12.72 10.01 22.91
N GLU A 60 12.81 8.86 22.25
CA GLU A 60 12.35 8.68 20.86
C GLU A 60 11.07 7.83 20.83
N ALA A 61 10.13 8.22 19.98
CA ALA A 61 8.89 7.49 19.78
C ALA A 61 8.58 7.37 18.28
N THR A 62 7.93 6.27 17.92
CA THR A 62 7.39 6.06 16.57
C THR A 62 5.87 6.14 16.66
N ILE A 63 5.28 7.11 15.98
CA ILE A 63 3.84 7.36 15.98
C ILE A 63 3.28 7.03 14.60
N ALA A 64 2.17 6.31 14.55
CA ALA A 64 1.49 6.04 13.28
C ALA A 64 0.92 7.34 12.70
N LEU A 65 0.93 7.48 11.38
CA LEU A 65 0.39 8.69 10.73
C LEU A 65 -1.10 8.92 11.05
N GLU A 66 -1.83 7.85 11.32
CA GLU A 66 -3.25 7.86 11.66
C GLU A 66 -3.52 8.39 13.08
N GLU A 67 -2.52 8.37 13.96
CA GLU A 67 -2.62 8.91 15.33
C GLU A 67 -2.20 10.39 15.38
N LEU A 68 -1.73 10.95 14.26
CA LEU A 68 -1.29 12.34 14.20
C LEU A 68 -2.49 13.26 13.99
N PRO A 69 -2.71 14.23 14.90
CA PRO A 69 -3.83 15.14 14.80
C PRO A 69 -3.62 16.13 13.65
N GLU A 70 -4.71 16.59 13.03
CA GLU A 70 -4.64 17.48 11.85
C GLU A 70 -3.94 18.81 12.15
N ASN A 71 -4.07 19.34 13.37
CA ASN A 71 -3.41 20.57 13.80
C ASN A 71 -1.87 20.43 13.80
N PHE A 72 -1.35 19.26 14.19
CA PHE A 72 0.08 18.99 14.14
C PHE A 72 0.57 18.95 12.70
N ILE A 73 -0.16 18.26 11.82
CA ILE A 73 0.15 18.21 10.38
C ILE A 73 0.18 19.62 9.78
N ALA A 74 -0.74 20.49 10.18
CA ALA A 74 -0.79 21.88 9.74
C ALA A 74 0.41 22.72 10.21
N ALA A 75 0.94 22.43 11.40
CA ALA A 75 2.12 23.08 11.97
C ALA A 75 3.45 22.62 11.34
N LEU A 76 3.45 21.52 10.57
CA LEU A 76 4.65 21.02 9.91
C LEU A 76 5.15 21.95 8.82
N SER A 77 6.47 21.96 8.63
CA SER A 77 7.08 22.68 7.53
C SER A 77 6.49 22.22 6.18
N ILE A 78 6.50 23.11 5.18
CA ILE A 78 5.99 22.81 3.84
C ILE A 78 6.62 21.51 3.29
N ARG A 79 7.94 21.35 3.44
CA ARG A 79 8.67 20.13 3.00
C ARG A 79 8.18 18.86 3.71
N GLN A 80 7.98 18.91 5.02
CA GLN A 80 7.46 17.76 5.78
C GLN A 80 6.02 17.42 5.39
N ARG A 81 5.17 18.44 5.18
CA ARG A 81 3.80 18.24 4.68
C ARG A 81 3.81 17.57 3.31
N TYR A 82 4.66 18.01 2.38
CA TYR A 82 4.82 17.35 1.09
C TYR A 82 5.34 15.91 1.23
N ALA A 83 6.28 15.65 2.13
CA ALA A 83 6.77 14.31 2.40
C ALA A 83 5.69 13.39 3.00
N LEU A 84 4.76 13.92 3.80
CA LEU A 84 3.60 13.17 4.29
C LEU A 84 2.54 12.99 3.20
N GLN A 85 2.24 14.03 2.45
CA GLN A 85 1.25 13.99 1.36
C GLN A 85 1.68 13.07 0.22
N SER A 86 2.97 12.96 -0.07
CA SER A 86 3.48 12.02 -1.06
C SER A 86 3.35 10.56 -0.62
N LEU A 87 3.12 10.31 0.68
CA LEU A 87 2.81 8.98 1.20
C LEU A 87 1.30 8.69 1.18
N VAL A 88 0.46 9.73 1.21
CA VAL A 88 -1.01 9.62 1.12
C VAL A 88 -1.39 9.37 -0.33
N ASP A 89 -1.80 8.13 -0.63
CA ASP A 89 -2.22 7.81 -1.99
C ASP A 89 -3.72 8.01 -2.20
N ILE A 90 -4.57 7.54 -1.28
CA ILE A 90 -6.03 7.57 -1.44
C ILE A 90 -6.69 8.06 -0.15
N LYS A 91 -7.38 9.21 -0.20
CA LYS A 91 -8.27 9.67 0.88
C LYS A 91 -9.72 9.40 0.49
N MET A 92 -10.42 8.64 1.33
CA MET A 92 -11.81 8.23 1.11
C MET A 92 -12.80 9.27 1.68
N PRO A 93 -14.06 9.27 1.23
CA PRO A 93 -15.09 10.17 1.75
C PRO A 93 -15.43 9.92 3.24
N ASP A 94 -15.26 8.70 3.72
CA ASP A 94 -15.47 8.29 5.12
C ASP A 94 -14.34 8.75 6.05
N GLY A 95 -13.33 9.45 5.53
CA GLY A 95 -12.17 9.93 6.27
C GLY A 95 -11.00 8.95 6.30
N LYS A 96 -11.14 7.71 5.81
CA LYS A 96 -10.03 6.76 5.78
C LYS A 96 -8.95 7.20 4.81
N VAL A 97 -7.70 7.06 5.23
CA VAL A 97 -6.53 7.44 4.45
C VAL A 97 -5.68 6.19 4.20
N TYR A 98 -5.47 5.86 2.93
CA TYR A 98 -4.60 4.77 2.53
C TYR A 98 -3.25 5.31 2.06
N TYR A 99 -2.19 4.76 2.64
CA TYR A 99 -0.81 5.13 2.35
C TYR A 99 -0.11 4.08 1.49
N LYS A 100 0.68 4.54 0.52
CA LYS A 100 1.50 3.70 -0.37
C LYS A 100 0.69 2.54 -1.00
N THR A 101 -0.48 2.87 -1.53
CA THR A 101 -1.39 1.92 -2.14
C THR A 101 -0.81 1.39 -3.46
N SER A 102 -0.78 0.07 -3.57
CA SER A 102 -0.58 -0.64 -4.82
C SER A 102 -1.84 -1.41 -5.17
N ILE A 103 -2.19 -1.43 -6.44
CA ILE A 103 -3.38 -2.10 -6.95
C ILE A 103 -2.97 -3.53 -7.27
N LYS A 104 -3.53 -4.51 -6.54
CA LYS A 104 -3.16 -5.91 -6.69
C LYS A 104 -3.97 -6.60 -7.78
N SER A 105 -5.28 -6.38 -7.78
CA SER A 105 -6.18 -6.91 -8.81
C SER A 105 -7.46 -6.09 -8.87
N LEU A 106 -8.12 -6.16 -10.03
CA LEU A 106 -9.43 -5.55 -10.23
C LEU A 106 -10.46 -6.67 -10.34
N GLY A 107 -11.58 -6.52 -9.63
CA GLY A 107 -12.74 -7.40 -9.77
C GLY A 107 -13.92 -6.68 -10.41
N SER A 108 -15.02 -7.40 -10.61
CA SER A 108 -16.29 -6.81 -11.02
C SER A 108 -16.89 -5.99 -9.89
N GLY A 109 -16.69 -4.67 -9.94
CA GLY A 109 -17.28 -3.73 -8.97
C GLY A 109 -16.38 -3.31 -7.80
N PHE A 110 -15.15 -3.83 -7.71
CA PHE A 110 -14.23 -3.51 -6.61
C PHE A 110 -12.76 -3.57 -7.04
N VAL A 111 -11.91 -2.95 -6.22
CA VAL A 111 -10.45 -2.98 -6.31
C VAL A 111 -9.88 -3.67 -5.09
N PHE A 112 -8.94 -4.59 -5.31
CA PHE A 112 -8.07 -5.05 -4.23
C PHE A 112 -6.84 -4.15 -4.19
N ILE A 113 -6.71 -3.40 -3.11
CA ILE A 113 -5.53 -2.59 -2.83
C ILE A 113 -4.68 -3.28 -1.76
N THR A 114 -3.37 -3.18 -1.92
CA THR A 114 -2.39 -3.45 -0.87
C THR A 114 -1.87 -2.10 -0.42
N HIS A 115 -1.97 -1.80 0.86
CA HIS A 115 -1.48 -0.57 1.49
C HIS A 115 -0.57 -0.95 2.66
N LEU A 116 -0.03 0.04 3.33
CA LEU A 116 0.92 -0.20 4.40
C LEU A 116 0.37 -1.06 5.56
N HIS A 117 -0.92 -0.90 5.87
CA HIS A 117 -1.59 -1.59 6.98
C HIS A 117 -2.24 -2.92 6.56
N GLY A 118 -2.12 -3.36 5.30
CA GLY A 118 -2.66 -4.63 4.86
C GLY A 118 -3.23 -4.64 3.44
N ASN A 119 -4.27 -5.44 3.25
CA ASN A 119 -4.99 -5.53 1.98
C ASN A 119 -6.45 -5.22 2.24
N ASP A 120 -7.01 -4.35 1.41
CA ASP A 120 -8.41 -3.98 1.49
C ASP A 120 -9.13 -4.17 0.16
N LYS A 121 -10.42 -4.50 0.26
CA LYS A 121 -11.32 -4.64 -0.88
C LYS A 121 -12.25 -3.43 -0.90
N ILE A 122 -12.02 -2.53 -1.85
CA ILE A 122 -12.76 -1.27 -1.93
C ILE A 122 -13.74 -1.31 -3.11
N PRO A 123 -15.05 -1.09 -2.89
CA PRO A 123 -16.02 -0.95 -3.97
C PRO A 123 -15.73 0.28 -4.85
N PHE A 124 -15.93 0.18 -6.17
CA PHE A 124 -15.71 1.33 -7.07
C PHE A 124 -16.58 2.54 -6.74
N LYS A 125 -17.77 2.32 -6.19
CA LYS A 125 -18.68 3.39 -5.76
C LYS A 125 -18.11 4.27 -4.64
N ASP A 126 -17.22 3.72 -3.82
CA ASP A 126 -16.64 4.39 -2.66
C ASP A 126 -15.29 5.04 -3.00
N LEU A 127 -14.73 4.72 -4.17
CA LEU A 127 -13.48 5.29 -4.66
C LEU A 127 -13.70 6.71 -5.22
N PRO A 128 -12.85 7.68 -4.84
CA PRO A 128 -12.94 9.02 -5.41
C PRO A 128 -12.73 8.98 -6.93
N ARG A 129 -13.51 9.78 -7.66
CA ARG A 129 -13.48 9.83 -9.15
C ARG A 129 -12.09 10.03 -9.74
N LYS A 130 -11.23 10.80 -9.06
CA LYS A 130 -9.83 11.04 -9.46
C LYS A 130 -9.06 9.73 -9.66
N TYR A 131 -9.33 8.71 -8.84
CA TYR A 131 -8.65 7.42 -8.92
C TYR A 131 -9.33 6.48 -9.92
N LEU A 132 -10.64 6.59 -10.11
CA LEU A 132 -11.38 5.80 -11.12
C LEU A 132 -10.79 5.95 -12.52
N ALA A 133 -10.35 7.15 -12.90
CA ALA A 133 -9.71 7.41 -14.20
C ALA A 133 -8.39 6.65 -14.39
N THR A 134 -7.58 6.51 -13.35
CA THR A 134 -6.33 5.72 -13.40
C THR A 134 -6.61 4.22 -13.48
N PHE A 135 -7.69 3.75 -12.86
CA PHE A 135 -8.11 2.35 -12.92
C PHE A 135 -8.63 1.95 -14.30
N THR A 136 -9.52 2.76 -14.89
CA THR A 136 -10.09 2.47 -16.22
C THR A 136 -9.02 2.46 -17.30
N ARG A 137 -8.04 3.36 -17.24
CA ARG A 137 -6.91 3.37 -18.16
C ARG A 137 -6.08 2.08 -18.09
N ARG A 138 -5.76 1.60 -16.87
CA ARG A 138 -5.04 0.32 -16.70
C ARG A 138 -5.86 -0.88 -17.12
N GLN A 139 -7.17 -0.86 -16.93
CA GLN A 139 -8.05 -1.90 -17.48
C GLN A 139 -8.09 -1.88 -19.00
N LEU A 140 -8.22 -0.69 -19.61
CA LEU A 140 -8.14 -0.55 -21.06
C LEU A 140 -6.79 -1.04 -21.59
N GLU A 141 -5.69 -0.67 -20.93
CA GLU A 141 -4.35 -1.14 -21.29
C GLU A 141 -4.21 -2.66 -21.11
N ALA A 142 -4.76 -3.25 -20.06
CA ALA A 142 -4.72 -4.70 -19.84
C ALA A 142 -5.60 -5.48 -20.85
N VAL A 143 -6.73 -4.92 -21.27
CA VAL A 143 -7.61 -5.49 -22.30
C VAL A 143 -6.98 -5.35 -23.69
N ASN A 144 -6.38 -4.20 -23.99
CA ASN A 144 -5.73 -3.93 -25.27
C ASN A 144 -4.37 -4.63 -25.41
N LYS A 145 -3.72 -4.95 -24.29
CA LYS A 145 -2.55 -5.84 -24.26
C LYS A 145 -3.02 -7.29 -24.36
N VAL A 146 -3.64 -7.61 -25.50
CA VAL A 146 -3.94 -8.96 -25.94
C VAL A 146 -2.62 -9.74 -25.87
N PRO A 147 -2.55 -10.89 -25.18
CA PRO A 147 -1.35 -11.70 -25.19
C PRO A 147 -1.11 -12.10 -26.65
N GLU A 148 -0.08 -11.51 -27.26
CA GLU A 148 0.44 -11.93 -28.54
C GLU A 148 0.82 -13.40 -28.38
N LYS A 149 -0.10 -14.28 -28.80
CA LYS A 149 0.06 -15.71 -28.72
C LYS A 149 1.37 -16.03 -29.43
N LYS A 150 2.34 -16.55 -28.68
CA LYS A 150 3.40 -17.39 -29.26
C LYS A 150 2.70 -18.49 -30.06
N LYS A 151 2.68 -18.27 -31.37
CA LYS A 151 2.26 -19.19 -32.42
C LYS A 151 3.27 -20.34 -32.43
N ALA A 152 3.03 -21.37 -31.62
CA ALA A 152 3.64 -22.68 -31.85
C ALA A 152 2.65 -23.49 -32.69
N SER A 153 3.19 -23.95 -33.82
CA SER A 153 2.59 -24.58 -34.99
C SER A 153 1.62 -25.73 -34.72
N ALA A 154 0.61 -25.77 -35.58
CA ALA A 154 -0.27 -26.90 -35.82
C ALA A 154 0.47 -28.12 -36.40
N ALA A 155 0.00 -29.32 -36.03
CA ALA A 155 0.03 -30.50 -36.87
C ALA A 155 -1.21 -31.38 -36.57
N ALA A 156 -2.13 -31.38 -37.54
CA ALA A 156 -3.11 -32.38 -37.95
C ALA A 156 -4.17 -32.96 -36.97
N ALA A 157 -5.43 -32.68 -37.32
CA ALA A 157 -6.70 -33.34 -36.91
C ALA A 157 -6.92 -34.68 -37.68
N PRO A 158 -8.07 -35.41 -37.62
CA PRO A 158 -9.39 -35.17 -36.95
C PRO A 158 -9.90 -36.41 -36.15
N ALA A 159 -11.07 -36.52 -35.49
CA ALA A 159 -12.41 -35.98 -35.69
C ALA A 159 -13.28 -36.13 -34.40
N ASP A 160 -14.47 -35.53 -34.46
CA ASP A 160 -15.70 -35.79 -33.70
C ASP A 160 -15.81 -35.37 -32.21
N SER A 161 -16.54 -34.28 -31.96
CA SER A 161 -17.98 -34.40 -31.66
C SER A 161 -18.62 -33.06 -31.25
N LYS A 162 -19.87 -32.91 -31.66
CA LYS A 162 -20.85 -31.90 -31.24
C LYS A 162 -20.99 -31.85 -29.71
N ASN A 163 -21.01 -30.65 -29.10
CA ASN A 163 -22.25 -30.07 -28.56
C ASN A 163 -22.03 -28.78 -27.74
N ALA A 164 -22.91 -27.83 -28.04
CA ALA A 164 -23.63 -26.89 -27.17
C ALA A 164 -23.03 -26.48 -25.82
N ALA A 165 -22.91 -25.16 -25.68
CA ALA A 165 -22.73 -24.43 -24.45
C ALA A 165 -23.78 -24.81 -23.38
N ALA A 166 -23.29 -25.25 -22.22
CA ALA A 166 -24.04 -25.28 -20.99
C ALA A 166 -23.18 -24.68 -19.87
N THR A 167 -23.64 -23.53 -19.37
CA THR A 167 -23.26 -22.92 -18.10
C THR A 167 -23.34 -23.96 -16.98
N PRO A 168 -22.27 -24.26 -16.21
CA PRO A 168 -22.44 -25.09 -15.03
C PRO A 168 -22.97 -24.22 -13.89
N ALA A 169 -24.27 -24.38 -13.65
CA ALA A 169 -24.92 -24.04 -12.42
C ALA A 169 -24.18 -24.68 -11.23
N SER A 170 -24.22 -23.95 -10.11
CA SER A 170 -23.83 -24.37 -8.77
C SER A 170 -24.39 -25.77 -8.45
N ALA A 171 -23.58 -26.80 -8.66
CA ALA A 171 -23.87 -28.14 -8.19
C ALA A 171 -23.62 -28.18 -6.68
N ALA A 172 -24.64 -28.64 -5.94
CA ALA A 172 -24.60 -28.85 -4.51
C ALA A 172 -23.32 -29.60 -4.10
N VAL A 173 -22.52 -28.94 -3.27
CA VAL A 173 -21.26 -29.49 -2.75
C VAL A 173 -21.63 -30.59 -1.77
N GLN A 174 -21.44 -31.85 -2.18
CA GLN A 174 -21.37 -32.95 -1.24
C GLN A 174 -20.17 -32.67 -0.33
N ASP A 175 -20.44 -32.48 0.96
CA ASP A 175 -19.41 -32.28 1.99
C ASP A 175 -18.61 -33.57 2.15
N GLU A 176 -17.63 -33.78 1.28
CA GLU A 176 -16.67 -34.86 1.46
C GLU A 176 -15.84 -34.55 2.72
N LYS A 177 -15.82 -35.50 3.65
CA LYS A 177 -14.99 -35.45 4.85
C LYS A 177 -13.88 -36.48 4.73
N THR A 178 -12.70 -36.14 5.22
CA THR A 178 -11.61 -37.11 5.44
C THR A 178 -12.06 -38.14 6.48
N ALA A 179 -11.39 -39.30 6.57
CA ALA A 179 -11.62 -40.30 7.63
C ALA A 179 -11.58 -39.67 9.04
N ASP A 180 -10.77 -38.62 9.23
CA ASP A 180 -10.66 -37.85 10.48
C ASP A 180 -11.78 -36.80 10.67
N GLY A 181 -12.84 -36.82 9.86
CA GLY A 181 -13.97 -35.88 9.94
C GLY A 181 -13.71 -34.46 9.42
N ARG A 182 -12.53 -34.19 8.85
CA ARG A 182 -12.13 -32.87 8.33
C ARG A 182 -12.80 -32.55 6.99
N LYS A 183 -13.26 -31.30 6.81
CA LYS A 183 -13.87 -30.83 5.54
C LYS A 183 -12.84 -30.80 4.40
N ILE A 184 -13.23 -31.35 3.25
CA ILE A 184 -12.41 -31.34 2.03
C ILE A 184 -12.89 -30.23 1.09
N TYR A 185 -11.94 -29.51 0.49
CA TYR A 185 -12.17 -28.45 -0.47
C TYR A 185 -11.59 -28.83 -1.84
N THR A 186 -12.25 -28.39 -2.91
CA THR A 186 -11.76 -28.59 -4.29
C THR A 186 -11.11 -27.31 -4.81
N GLY A 187 -9.85 -27.41 -5.25
CA GLY A 187 -9.10 -26.30 -5.81
C GLY A 187 -9.40 -26.04 -7.30
N PRO A 188 -8.94 -24.90 -7.85
CA PRO A 188 -9.23 -24.49 -9.23
C PRO A 188 -8.65 -25.41 -10.31
N ARG A 189 -7.67 -26.26 -9.97
CA ARG A 189 -7.10 -27.29 -10.85
C ARG A 189 -7.67 -28.69 -10.58
N GLY A 190 -8.79 -28.79 -9.86
CA GLY A 190 -9.44 -30.05 -9.51
C GLY A 190 -8.76 -30.87 -8.41
N GLY A 191 -7.67 -30.37 -7.80
CA GLY A 191 -7.03 -31.03 -6.66
C GLY A 191 -7.83 -30.85 -5.37
N LYS A 192 -8.04 -31.94 -4.62
CA LYS A 192 -8.72 -31.93 -3.31
C LYS A 192 -7.71 -31.63 -2.18
N TYR A 193 -8.10 -30.79 -1.21
CA TYR A 193 -7.26 -30.42 -0.07
C TYR A 193 -8.07 -30.21 1.21
N TYR A 194 -7.41 -30.30 2.38
CA TYR A 194 -7.96 -29.87 3.66
C TYR A 194 -7.06 -28.83 4.33
N ILE A 195 -7.57 -28.15 5.35
CA ILE A 195 -6.81 -27.19 6.17
C ILE A 195 -6.43 -27.91 7.47
N ASN A 196 -5.14 -27.98 7.79
CA ASN A 196 -4.67 -28.56 9.05
C ASN A 196 -4.82 -27.59 10.22
N ASP A 197 -4.55 -28.05 11.44
CA ASP A 197 -4.71 -27.25 12.67
C ASP A 197 -3.77 -26.02 12.71
N ALA A 198 -2.70 -26.03 11.92
CA ALA A 198 -1.79 -24.90 11.72
C ALA A 198 -2.25 -23.93 10.60
N GLY A 199 -3.45 -24.09 10.05
CA GLY A 199 -4.00 -23.22 9.00
C GLY A 199 -3.39 -23.41 7.60
N ARG A 200 -2.61 -24.48 7.38
CA ARG A 200 -1.95 -24.78 6.11
C ARG A 200 -2.79 -25.73 5.24
N LYS A 201 -2.74 -25.54 3.92
CA LYS A 201 -3.40 -26.41 2.94
C LYS A 201 -2.59 -27.69 2.72
N VAL A 202 -3.24 -28.85 2.88
CA VAL A 202 -2.65 -30.17 2.64
C VAL A 202 -3.44 -30.86 1.53
N TYR A 203 -2.77 -31.19 0.42
CA TYR A 203 -3.41 -31.82 -0.74
C TYR A 203 -3.49 -33.34 -0.58
N LEU A 204 -4.66 -33.90 -0.88
CA LEU A 204 -4.91 -35.33 -0.87
C LEU A 204 -4.30 -35.94 -2.13
N ARG A 205 -3.38 -36.90 -1.97
CA ARG A 205 -2.87 -37.70 -3.10
C ARG A 205 -3.92 -38.76 -3.45
N LYS A 206 -4.22 -38.93 -4.73
CA LYS A 206 -4.95 -40.12 -5.19
C LYS A 206 -4.03 -41.32 -5.00
N ASN A 207 -4.41 -42.25 -4.13
CA ASN A 207 -3.80 -43.57 -4.16
C ASN A 207 -4.16 -44.21 -5.51
N LYS A 208 -3.14 -44.73 -6.19
CA LYS A 208 -3.23 -45.29 -7.53
C LYS A 208 -3.64 -46.76 -7.45
#